data_AF-A0AAC8ZQN3-F1
#
_entry.id   AF-A0AAC8ZQN3-F1
#
_cell.length_a   1.000
_cell.length_b   1.000
_cell.length_c   1.000
_cell.angle_alpha   90.00
_cell.angle_beta   90.00
_cell.angle_gamma   90.00
#
_symmetry.space_group_name_H-M   'P 1'
#
loop_
_entity.id
_entity.type
_entity.pdbx_description
1 polymer ?
#
loop_
_entity_poly.entity_id
_entity_poly.type
_entity_poly.pdbx_seq_one_letter_code
_entity_poly.pdbx_strand_id
1 'polypeptide(L)'
;MLEQMEIINGVQIKYRYKKRKYDTQHMIFIFSGFGGAGMFTWDFANALQDCPAHVVWIKDDFHNACTYYLCHNNDFYIEQAVIAFIGTMLARYGLDKTQCTLAGFSKGGSAALWYGLKYQFKNIVSTVPQFHIGSYARKNWPEVFTHMTGDDSEASARQLDALLPRQLSSDTALDKNIYLLTSGADIQYESEVKPYISGFRKYHNFNLFMAQSMLIREHNQVTSYHVPLLLGIFYSLSQGAVPRYGECDLAADNSLLPRPLRPRPVAILKKVAVKRALLFPEGIAVLKGVSCAEYQDIQVDMIFKTDGVEEVFRLAKAHRSILSRQLYDDGFVNYDKGWFCTARYEGLSLEALPAGTYQLFLDITCQQTWARKALETEPSQANTVLAVSEALEVFSHEGNVFVTRKANL
;
A
#
# COMPACT_ATOMS: atom_id res chain seq x y z
N MET A 1 8.42 13.21 10.27
CA MET A 1 7.37 13.71 11.19
C MET A 1 7.18 12.68 12.29
N LEU A 2 7.25 13.09 13.56
CA LEU A 2 7.06 12.21 14.71
C LEU A 2 5.57 11.99 14.99
N GLU A 3 5.23 10.81 15.54
CA GLU A 3 3.89 10.54 16.07
C GLU A 3 3.66 11.42 17.31
N GLN A 4 2.48 12.00 17.39
CA GLN A 4 1.99 12.85 18.48
C GLN A 4 0.74 12.22 19.07
N MET A 5 0.39 12.66 20.27
CA MET A 5 -0.74 12.18 21.02
C MET A 5 -1.52 13.35 21.61
N GLU A 6 -2.84 13.30 21.52
CA GLU A 6 -3.74 14.22 22.19
C GLU A 6 -4.90 13.46 22.82
N ILE A 7 -5.29 13.81 24.04
CA ILE A 7 -6.42 13.19 24.73
C ILE A 7 -7.66 14.04 24.45
N ILE A 8 -8.66 13.45 23.80
CA ILE A 8 -9.93 14.10 23.46
C ILE A 8 -11.06 13.25 24.03
N ASN A 9 -11.89 13.83 24.89
CA ASN A 9 -12.99 13.13 25.57
C ASN A 9 -12.55 11.82 26.25
N GLY A 10 -11.36 11.81 26.85
CA GLY A 10 -10.78 10.62 27.50
C GLY A 10 -10.20 9.58 26.54
N VAL A 11 -10.23 9.83 25.22
CA VAL A 11 -9.66 8.95 24.19
C VAL A 11 -8.31 9.46 23.73
N GLN A 12 -7.34 8.56 23.65
CA GLN A 12 -6.01 8.86 23.10
C GLN A 12 -6.06 8.89 21.57
N ILE A 13 -5.92 10.08 20.97
CA ILE A 13 -5.78 10.24 19.52
C ILE A 13 -4.29 10.27 19.17
N LYS A 14 -3.82 9.28 18.40
CA LYS A 14 -2.47 9.25 17.83
C LYS A 14 -2.49 9.86 16.43
N TYR A 15 -1.63 10.83 16.16
CA TYR A 15 -1.61 11.53 14.88
C TYR A 15 -0.20 11.94 14.44
N ARG A 16 -0.03 12.22 13.15
CA ARG A 16 1.11 12.97 12.63
C ARG A 16 0.61 14.29 12.10
N TYR A 17 1.43 15.33 12.25
CA TYR A 17 1.08 16.65 11.80
C TYR A 17 2.21 17.29 11.00
N LYS A 18 1.80 17.86 9.88
CA LYS A 18 2.60 18.74 9.05
C LYS A 18 1.97 20.13 9.04
N LYS A 19 2.77 21.14 9.40
CA LYS A 19 2.36 22.53 9.28
C LYS A 19 2.29 22.96 7.81
N ARG A 20 1.32 23.84 7.48
CA ARG A 20 1.20 24.47 6.17
C ARG A 20 2.46 25.23 5.78
N LYS A 21 2.61 25.45 4.48
CA LYS A 21 3.58 26.40 3.89
C LYS A 21 2.84 27.70 3.55
N TYR A 22 3.55 28.82 3.63
CA TYR A 22 3.07 30.14 3.19
C TYR A 22 1.74 30.57 3.84
N ASP A 23 0.83 31.11 3.03
CA ASP A 23 -0.46 31.67 3.40
C ASP A 23 -1.64 30.69 3.20
N THR A 24 -1.39 29.44 2.82
CA THR A 24 -2.45 28.46 2.51
C THR A 24 -3.36 28.16 3.70
N GLN A 25 -4.61 28.60 3.65
CA GLN A 25 -5.60 28.41 4.71
C GLN A 25 -6.46 27.17 4.46
N HIS A 26 -5.84 25.99 4.50
CA HIS A 26 -6.53 24.72 4.29
C HIS A 26 -5.92 23.62 5.15
N MET A 27 -6.75 22.67 5.59
CA MET A 27 -6.33 21.49 6.33
C MET A 27 -6.82 20.20 5.68
N ILE A 28 -5.93 19.24 5.52
CA ILE A 28 -6.24 17.92 5.01
C ILE A 28 -6.13 16.92 6.17
N PHE A 29 -7.21 16.23 6.48
CA PHE A 29 -7.21 15.08 7.38
C PHE A 29 -7.12 13.80 6.56
N ILE A 30 -6.08 13.01 6.84
CA ILE A 30 -5.88 11.69 6.23
C ILE A 30 -6.27 10.61 7.24
N PHE A 31 -7.31 9.87 6.90
CA PHE A 31 -7.65 8.61 7.53
C PHE A 31 -6.86 7.49 6.83
N SER A 32 -5.98 6.84 7.59
CA SER A 32 -5.17 5.73 7.09
C SER A 32 -5.96 4.42 7.02
N GLY A 33 -5.66 3.59 6.03
CA GLY A 33 -6.17 2.24 5.84
C GLY A 33 -5.53 1.21 6.77
N PHE A 34 -5.55 -0.06 6.36
CA PHE A 34 -4.76 -1.12 6.99
C PHE A 34 -3.35 -1.16 6.38
N GLY A 35 -2.32 -1.43 7.19
CA GLY A 35 -0.95 -1.54 6.72
C GLY A 35 -0.65 -2.91 6.10
N GLY A 36 0.26 -2.94 5.12
CA GLY A 36 0.70 -4.22 4.52
C GLY A 36 1.48 -5.14 5.46
N ALA A 37 1.98 -4.63 6.60
CA ALA A 37 2.73 -5.38 7.61
C ALA A 37 2.00 -5.46 8.97
N GLY A 38 0.75 -4.97 9.06
CA GLY A 38 0.00 -4.93 10.31
C GLY A 38 -1.17 -3.95 10.27
N MET A 39 -1.86 -3.77 11.39
CA MET A 39 -3.10 -3.00 11.45
C MET A 39 -2.93 -1.50 11.16
N PHE A 40 -1.72 -0.94 11.36
CA PHE A 40 -1.48 0.50 11.31
C PHE A 40 -0.60 0.93 10.14
N THR A 41 -0.87 2.11 9.59
CA THR A 41 -0.09 2.76 8.52
C THR A 41 -0.23 4.28 8.59
N TRP A 42 0.55 4.98 7.78
CA TRP A 42 0.49 6.42 7.54
C TRP A 42 0.38 6.68 6.05
N ASP A 43 -0.84 6.59 5.51
CA ASP A 43 -1.06 6.71 4.07
C ASP A 43 -0.68 8.09 3.54
N PHE A 44 -0.14 8.16 2.33
CA PHE A 44 0.33 9.42 1.71
C PHE A 44 1.40 10.20 2.48
N ALA A 45 1.99 9.65 3.55
CA ALA A 45 2.97 10.37 4.37
C ALA A 45 4.11 10.95 3.53
N ASN A 46 4.65 10.19 2.58
CA ASN A 46 5.70 10.67 1.68
C ASN A 46 5.15 11.57 0.55
N ALA A 47 3.95 11.28 0.04
CA ALA A 47 3.38 11.98 -1.12
C ALA A 47 2.93 13.43 -0.80
N LEU A 48 2.54 13.71 0.45
CA LEU A 48 2.02 15.03 0.86
C LEU A 48 3.06 15.93 1.55
N GLN A 49 4.35 15.55 1.55
CA GLN A 49 5.41 16.36 2.15
C GLN A 49 5.50 17.76 1.52
N ASP A 50 5.16 17.90 0.24
CA ASP A 50 5.20 19.19 -0.45
C ASP A 50 3.87 19.93 -0.57
N CYS A 51 2.76 19.31 -0.17
CA CYS A 51 1.45 19.95 -0.15
C CYS A 51 1.45 21.27 0.65
N PRO A 52 0.95 22.40 0.14
CA PRO A 52 1.04 23.66 0.88
C PRO A 52 0.10 23.72 2.10
N ALA A 53 -0.93 22.88 2.17
CA ALA A 53 -1.87 22.79 3.29
C ALA A 53 -1.24 22.27 4.60
N HIS A 54 -1.96 22.50 5.70
CA HIS A 54 -1.80 21.66 6.88
C HIS A 54 -2.21 20.23 6.54
N VAL A 55 -1.46 19.25 7.03
CA VAL A 55 -1.83 17.83 6.85
C VAL A 55 -1.78 17.14 8.20
N VAL A 56 -2.89 16.50 8.56
CA VAL A 56 -3.06 15.75 9.81
C VAL A 56 -3.38 14.32 9.43
N TRP A 57 -2.49 13.39 9.75
CA TRP A 57 -2.81 11.98 9.62
C TRP A 57 -3.33 11.50 10.96
N ILE A 58 -4.51 10.89 10.98
CA ILE A 58 -5.06 10.25 12.17
C ILE A 58 -4.77 8.76 12.06
N LYS A 59 -4.18 8.18 13.10
CA LYS A 59 -3.94 6.74 13.18
C LYS A 59 -5.15 6.08 13.82
N ASP A 60 -5.69 5.05 13.18
CA ASP A 60 -6.75 4.22 13.75
C ASP A 60 -6.17 3.22 14.76
N ASP A 61 -5.68 3.73 15.89
CA ASP A 61 -5.00 2.95 16.93
C ASP A 61 -5.66 3.31 18.27
N PHE A 62 -6.74 2.58 18.57
CA PHE A 62 -7.58 2.77 19.75
C PHE A 62 -7.58 1.47 20.54
N HIS A 63 -6.92 1.48 21.71
CA HIS A 63 -6.64 0.28 22.51
C HIS A 63 -5.82 -0.78 21.74
N ASN A 64 -4.81 -0.33 21.00
CA ASN A 64 -3.89 -1.18 20.21
C ASN A 64 -4.55 -1.99 19.07
N ALA A 65 -5.74 -1.60 18.64
CA ALA A 65 -6.38 -2.16 17.46
C ALA A 65 -7.12 -1.08 16.65
N CYS A 66 -7.42 -1.41 15.39
CA CYS A 66 -8.22 -0.57 14.51
C CYS A 66 -9.68 -0.60 14.92
N THR A 67 -10.41 0.48 14.60
CA THR A 67 -11.83 0.62 14.92
C THR A 67 -12.65 1.22 13.76
N TYR A 68 -12.05 1.30 12.56
CA TYR A 68 -12.61 2.07 11.43
C TYR A 68 -12.83 3.55 11.78
N TYR A 69 -12.17 4.06 12.83
CA TYR A 69 -12.46 5.35 13.45
C TYR A 69 -13.92 5.49 13.93
N LEU A 70 -14.59 4.38 14.28
CA LEU A 70 -16.02 4.36 14.62
C LEU A 70 -16.26 3.99 16.08
N CYS A 71 -16.00 2.73 16.43
CA CYS A 71 -16.51 2.17 17.68
C CYS A 71 -15.59 1.11 18.30
N HIS A 72 -15.77 0.90 19.60
CA HIS A 72 -15.14 -0.16 20.37
C HIS A 72 -16.19 -0.74 21.32
N ASN A 73 -16.33 -2.07 21.35
CA ASN A 73 -17.44 -2.76 22.05
C ASN A 73 -18.83 -2.20 21.71
N ASN A 74 -19.09 -1.92 20.43
CA ASN A 74 -20.33 -1.32 19.92
C ASN A 74 -20.65 0.10 20.44
N ASP A 75 -19.72 0.74 21.17
CA ASP A 75 -19.83 2.13 21.61
C ASP A 75 -19.06 3.07 20.67
N PHE A 76 -19.72 4.13 20.20
CA PHE A 76 -19.24 5.10 19.22
C PHE A 76 -18.52 6.31 19.86
N TYR A 77 -18.07 6.20 21.11
CA TYR A 77 -17.26 7.25 21.75
C TYR A 77 -15.96 7.58 20.98
N ILE A 78 -15.40 6.61 20.25
CA ILE A 78 -14.25 6.84 19.35
C ILE A 78 -14.63 7.80 18.24
N GLU A 79 -15.79 7.59 17.60
CA GLU A 79 -16.30 8.50 16.58
C GLU A 79 -16.40 9.93 17.10
N GLN A 80 -16.96 10.08 18.31
CA GLN A 80 -17.13 11.38 18.96
C GLN A 80 -15.79 12.04 19.29
N ALA A 81 -14.80 11.27 19.73
CA ALA A 81 -13.48 11.80 20.03
C ALA A 81 -12.72 12.23 18.75
N VAL A 82 -12.84 11.47 17.67
CA VAL A 82 -12.19 11.81 16.39
C VAL A 82 -12.80 13.07 15.78
N ILE A 83 -14.12 13.24 15.76
CA ILE A 83 -14.72 14.49 15.26
C ILE A 83 -14.37 15.69 16.15
N ALA A 84 -14.33 15.52 17.46
CA ALA A 84 -13.92 16.56 18.39
C ALA A 84 -12.44 16.95 18.21
N PHE A 85 -11.57 15.97 17.92
CA PHE A 85 -10.18 16.22 17.56
C PHE A 85 -10.04 17.03 16.27
N ILE A 86 -10.78 16.64 15.21
CA ILE A 86 -10.81 17.38 13.94
C ILE A 86 -11.25 18.83 14.18
N GLY A 87 -12.33 19.04 14.94
CA GLY A 87 -12.81 20.37 15.29
C GLY A 87 -11.77 21.19 16.08
N THR A 88 -11.10 20.57 17.05
CA THR A 88 -10.04 21.21 17.85
C THR A 88 -8.87 21.64 16.97
N MET A 89 -8.45 20.78 16.04
CA MET A 89 -7.36 21.09 15.10
C MET A 89 -7.73 22.22 14.14
N LEU A 90 -8.95 22.25 13.61
CA LEU A 90 -9.43 23.35 12.77
C LEU A 90 -9.47 24.67 13.56
N ALA A 91 -10.08 24.68 14.75
CA ALA A 91 -10.15 25.85 15.60
C ALA A 91 -8.77 26.39 16.00
N ARG A 92 -7.82 25.50 16.31
CA ARG A 92 -6.43 25.85 16.66
C ARG A 92 -5.74 26.69 15.58
N TYR A 93 -6.13 26.52 14.31
CA TYR A 93 -5.55 27.25 13.19
C TYR A 93 -6.51 28.26 12.56
N GLY A 94 -7.65 28.55 13.20
CA GLY A 94 -8.64 29.52 12.70
C GLY A 94 -9.29 29.07 11.38
N LEU A 95 -9.40 27.76 11.16
CA LEU A 95 -10.03 27.17 9.98
C LEU A 95 -11.41 26.61 10.35
N ASP A 96 -12.25 26.42 9.33
CA ASP A 96 -13.53 25.74 9.47
C ASP A 96 -13.68 24.56 8.49
N LYS A 97 -14.86 23.93 8.47
CA LYS A 97 -15.15 22.76 7.64
C LYS A 97 -15.13 23.04 6.13
N THR A 98 -15.27 24.29 5.70
CA THR A 98 -15.19 24.69 4.29
C THR A 98 -13.75 24.73 3.79
N GLN A 99 -12.81 24.99 4.70
CA GLN A 99 -11.36 25.03 4.49
C GLN A 99 -10.69 23.70 4.89
N CYS A 100 -11.41 22.60 4.74
CA CYS A 100 -11.02 21.29 5.18
C CYS A 100 -11.27 20.24 4.10
N THR A 101 -10.36 19.28 3.94
CA THR A 101 -10.54 18.06 3.15
C THR A 101 -10.41 16.84 4.04
N LEU A 102 -11.42 15.97 4.01
CA LEU A 102 -11.32 14.63 4.58
C LEU A 102 -10.92 13.67 3.47
N ALA A 103 -9.87 12.88 3.69
CA ALA A 103 -9.40 11.96 2.68
C ALA A 103 -8.93 10.63 3.26
N GLY A 104 -9.03 9.57 2.46
CA GLY A 104 -8.51 8.26 2.85
C GLY A 104 -8.66 7.19 1.78
N PHE A 105 -8.08 6.03 2.10
CA PHE A 105 -8.05 4.85 1.25
C PHE A 105 -8.57 3.62 1.97
N SER A 106 -9.34 2.78 1.26
CA SER A 106 -9.92 1.56 1.83
C SER A 106 -10.69 1.92 3.11
N LYS A 107 -10.31 1.39 4.27
CA LYS A 107 -10.89 1.73 5.58
C LYS A 107 -10.93 3.25 5.81
N GLY A 108 -9.85 3.94 5.46
CA GLY A 108 -9.78 5.39 5.55
C GLY A 108 -10.70 6.10 4.55
N GLY A 109 -10.95 5.49 3.39
CA GLY A 109 -11.91 5.98 2.41
C GLY A 109 -13.34 5.91 2.95
N SER A 110 -13.67 4.83 3.66
CA SER A 110 -14.94 4.67 4.38
C SER A 110 -15.09 5.74 5.45
N ALA A 111 -14.04 5.98 6.24
CA ALA A 111 -14.05 7.03 7.27
C ALA A 111 -14.21 8.43 6.66
N ALA A 112 -13.45 8.77 5.61
CA ALA A 112 -13.57 10.07 4.95
C ALA A 112 -15.00 10.33 4.45
N LEU A 113 -15.66 9.32 3.87
CA LEU A 113 -17.06 9.40 3.48
C LEU A 113 -17.98 9.51 4.71
N TRP A 114 -17.85 8.63 5.69
CA TRP A 114 -18.70 8.62 6.89
C TRP A 114 -18.69 9.99 7.59
N TYR A 115 -17.50 10.49 7.92
CA TYR A 115 -17.36 11.77 8.60
C TYR A 115 -17.77 12.94 7.71
N GLY A 116 -17.45 12.88 6.42
CA GLY A 116 -17.77 13.96 5.50
C GLY A 116 -19.27 14.14 5.30
N LEU A 117 -19.99 13.02 5.14
CA LEU A 117 -21.44 13.01 4.97
C LEU A 117 -22.16 13.34 6.29
N LYS A 118 -21.80 12.66 7.39
CA LYS A 118 -22.49 12.81 8.69
C LYS A 118 -22.26 14.17 9.32
N TYR A 119 -21.02 14.68 9.26
CA TYR A 119 -20.63 15.92 9.93
C TYR A 119 -20.48 17.11 8.99
N GLN A 120 -21.01 17.01 7.76
CA GLN A 120 -21.18 18.14 6.84
C GLN A 120 -19.85 18.83 6.46
N PHE A 121 -18.82 18.03 6.13
CA PHE A 121 -17.61 18.58 5.54
C PHE A 121 -17.78 18.78 4.04
N LYS A 122 -17.20 19.87 3.52
CA LYS A 122 -17.40 20.26 2.13
C LYS A 122 -16.57 19.43 1.16
N ASN A 123 -15.33 19.10 1.49
CA ASN A 123 -14.43 18.39 0.57
C ASN A 123 -14.13 16.98 1.08
N ILE A 124 -14.43 15.98 0.26
CA ILE A 124 -14.26 14.56 0.57
C ILE A 124 -13.52 13.88 -0.58
N VAL A 125 -12.40 13.24 -0.29
CA VAL A 125 -11.60 12.48 -1.28
C VAL A 125 -11.48 11.04 -0.81
N SER A 126 -12.18 10.12 -1.48
CA SER A 126 -12.23 8.72 -1.07
C SER A 126 -11.72 7.81 -2.17
N THR A 127 -10.87 6.86 -1.81
CA THR A 127 -10.32 5.86 -2.73
C THR A 127 -10.71 4.46 -2.29
N VAL A 128 -11.38 3.71 -3.18
CA VAL A 128 -11.90 2.34 -2.98
C VAL A 128 -12.43 2.05 -1.55
N PRO A 129 -13.41 2.84 -1.07
CA PRO A 129 -13.98 2.67 0.27
C PRO A 129 -14.68 1.31 0.43
N GLN A 130 -14.61 0.71 1.61
CA GLN A 130 -15.51 -0.37 2.00
C GLN A 130 -16.83 0.21 2.50
N PHE A 131 -17.95 -0.15 1.90
CA PHE A 131 -19.27 0.23 2.39
C PHE A 131 -19.79 -0.77 3.43
N HIS A 132 -19.46 -2.05 3.27
CA HIS A 132 -19.83 -3.11 4.19
C HIS A 132 -18.73 -3.34 5.23
N ILE A 133 -18.60 -2.39 6.17
CA ILE A 133 -17.54 -2.36 7.18
C ILE A 133 -17.53 -3.64 8.05
N GLY A 134 -18.71 -4.06 8.54
CA GLY A 134 -18.83 -5.20 9.44
C GLY A 134 -18.48 -6.51 8.76
N SER A 135 -19.07 -6.76 7.59
CA SER A 135 -18.79 -7.96 6.79
C SER A 135 -17.32 -8.02 6.36
N TYR A 136 -16.73 -6.90 5.94
CA TYR A 136 -15.33 -6.85 5.55
C TYR A 136 -14.39 -7.12 6.73
N ALA A 137 -14.60 -6.43 7.86
CA ALA A 137 -13.78 -6.61 9.06
C ALA A 137 -13.91 -8.03 9.60
N ARG A 138 -15.12 -8.58 9.72
CA ARG A 138 -15.34 -9.94 10.22
C ARG A 138 -14.64 -11.01 9.38
N LYS A 139 -14.65 -10.85 8.05
CA LYS A 139 -14.03 -11.80 7.12
C LYS A 139 -12.50 -11.69 7.08
N ASN A 140 -11.96 -10.48 7.02
CA ASN A 140 -10.54 -10.27 6.71
C ASN A 140 -9.70 -9.89 7.94
N TRP A 141 -10.35 -9.38 8.99
CA TRP A 141 -9.73 -8.87 10.21
C TRP A 141 -10.59 -9.23 11.45
N PRO A 142 -10.81 -10.52 11.75
CA PRO A 142 -11.74 -10.96 12.78
C PRO A 142 -11.44 -10.36 14.16
N GLU A 143 -10.16 -10.22 14.52
CA GLU A 143 -9.75 -9.56 15.77
C GLU A 143 -10.18 -8.09 15.82
N VAL A 144 -10.08 -7.36 14.70
CA VAL A 144 -10.54 -5.97 14.59
C VAL A 144 -12.06 -5.91 14.70
N PHE A 145 -12.77 -6.85 14.08
CA PHE A 145 -14.22 -6.92 14.18
C PHE A 145 -14.68 -7.13 15.63
N THR A 146 -14.14 -8.13 16.32
CA THR A 146 -14.46 -8.40 17.73
C THR A 146 -14.05 -7.23 18.62
N HIS A 147 -12.95 -6.54 18.33
CA HIS A 147 -12.58 -5.31 19.04
C HIS A 147 -13.60 -4.18 18.86
N MET A 148 -14.15 -4.03 17.66
CA MET A 148 -15.15 -3.01 17.35
C MET A 148 -16.51 -3.29 17.99
N THR A 149 -16.95 -4.55 18.04
CA THR A 149 -18.32 -4.94 18.39
C THR A 149 -18.43 -5.56 19.79
N GLY A 150 -17.35 -6.14 20.31
CA GLY A 150 -17.35 -6.97 21.53
C GLY A 150 -17.87 -8.39 21.32
N ASP A 151 -18.23 -8.77 20.08
CA ASP A 151 -18.74 -10.10 19.71
C ASP A 151 -18.32 -10.50 18.27
N ASP A 152 -18.71 -11.68 17.79
CA ASP A 152 -18.44 -12.16 16.43
C ASP A 152 -19.73 -12.34 15.58
N SER A 153 -20.82 -11.74 16.03
CA SER A 153 -22.18 -12.00 15.55
C SER A 153 -22.47 -11.37 14.17
N GLU A 154 -23.32 -12.03 13.40
CA GLU A 154 -23.80 -11.51 12.12
C GLU A 154 -24.70 -10.28 12.29
N ALA A 155 -25.37 -10.14 13.44
CA ALA A 155 -26.19 -8.98 13.77
C ALA A 155 -25.32 -7.71 13.91
N SER A 156 -24.20 -7.81 14.66
CA SER A 156 -23.23 -6.72 14.78
C SER A 156 -22.58 -6.40 13.44
N ALA A 157 -22.30 -7.40 12.60
CA ALA A 157 -21.79 -7.16 11.24
C ALA A 157 -22.80 -6.36 10.40
N ARG A 158 -24.07 -6.76 10.40
CA ARG A 158 -25.15 -6.06 9.68
C ARG A 158 -25.38 -4.64 10.20
N GLN A 159 -25.20 -4.41 11.49
CA GLN A 159 -25.29 -3.06 12.07
C GLN A 159 -24.22 -2.14 11.48
N LEU A 160 -22.96 -2.59 11.44
CA LEU A 160 -21.85 -1.81 10.87
C LEU A 160 -21.99 -1.64 9.35
N ASP A 161 -22.41 -2.68 8.63
CA ASP A 161 -22.64 -2.62 7.17
C ASP A 161 -23.71 -1.61 6.78
N ALA A 162 -24.67 -1.36 7.66
CA ALA A 162 -25.76 -0.44 7.37
C ALA A 162 -25.38 1.04 7.52
N LEU A 163 -24.26 1.36 8.21
CA LEU A 163 -23.90 2.73 8.56
C LEU A 163 -23.72 3.61 7.32
N LEU A 164 -22.70 3.33 6.51
CA LEU A 164 -22.33 4.19 5.39
C LEU A 164 -23.41 4.20 4.28
N PRO A 165 -24.02 3.06 3.87
CA PRO A 165 -25.14 3.07 2.93
C PRO A 165 -26.32 3.92 3.38
N ARG A 166 -26.73 3.83 4.66
CA ARG A 166 -27.84 4.65 5.20
C ARG A 166 -27.46 6.11 5.23
N GLN A 167 -26.25 6.45 5.66
CA GLN A 167 -25.78 7.83 5.67
C GLN A 167 -25.75 8.43 4.26
N LEU A 168 -25.26 7.68 3.28
CA LEU A 168 -25.25 8.10 1.88
C LEU A 168 -26.68 8.33 1.36
N SER A 169 -27.61 7.42 1.64
CA SER A 169 -28.98 7.56 1.13
C SER A 169 -29.74 8.70 1.81
N SER A 170 -29.59 8.89 3.13
CA SER A 170 -30.32 9.88 3.91
C SER A 170 -29.75 11.29 3.89
N ASP A 171 -28.51 11.51 3.44
CA ASP A 171 -27.93 12.85 3.43
C ASP A 171 -28.67 13.79 2.46
N THR A 172 -29.13 14.92 2.96
CA THR A 172 -29.87 15.95 2.21
C THR A 172 -29.05 17.20 1.95
N ALA A 173 -27.85 17.30 2.51
CA ALA A 173 -26.97 18.45 2.29
C ALA A 173 -26.07 18.21 1.08
N LEU A 174 -26.52 18.63 -0.09
CA LEU A 174 -25.94 18.23 -1.38
C LEU A 174 -24.79 19.11 -1.88
N ASP A 175 -24.50 20.23 -1.19
CA ASP A 175 -23.35 21.11 -1.50
C ASP A 175 -22.03 20.53 -0.96
N LYS A 176 -21.61 19.41 -1.56
CA LYS A 176 -20.36 18.72 -1.25
C LYS A 176 -19.55 18.46 -2.52
N ASN A 177 -18.23 18.53 -2.36
CA ASN A 177 -17.24 18.16 -3.35
C ASN A 177 -16.74 16.75 -3.01
N ILE A 178 -17.22 15.76 -3.75
CA ILE A 178 -16.87 14.35 -3.53
C ILE A 178 -16.05 13.86 -4.71
N TYR A 179 -14.84 13.37 -4.42
CA TYR A 179 -13.95 12.76 -5.39
C TYR A 179 -13.79 11.29 -5.01
N LEU A 180 -14.41 10.41 -5.79
CA LEU A 180 -14.36 8.96 -5.61
C LEU A 180 -13.45 8.34 -6.68
N LEU A 181 -12.36 7.72 -6.25
CA LEU A 181 -11.39 7.10 -7.16
C LEU A 181 -11.41 5.58 -6.97
N THR A 182 -11.58 4.84 -8.05
CA THR A 182 -11.73 3.39 -8.03
C THR A 182 -11.22 2.74 -9.33
N SER A 183 -11.38 1.43 -9.47
CA SER A 183 -11.08 0.67 -10.67
C SER A 183 -11.96 -0.58 -10.74
N GLY A 184 -12.43 -0.93 -11.95
CA GLY A 184 -13.14 -2.20 -12.16
C GLY A 184 -12.25 -3.44 -11.94
N ALA A 185 -10.93 -3.27 -11.92
CA ALA A 185 -9.98 -4.35 -11.61
C ALA A 185 -9.82 -4.61 -10.10
N ASP A 186 -10.37 -3.76 -9.24
CA ASP A 186 -10.37 -4.01 -7.80
C ASP A 186 -11.35 -5.14 -7.46
N ILE A 187 -10.87 -6.18 -6.78
CA ILE A 187 -11.69 -7.30 -6.33
C ILE A 187 -12.85 -6.87 -5.40
N GLN A 188 -12.71 -5.72 -4.74
CA GLN A 188 -13.74 -5.15 -3.88
C GLN A 188 -14.74 -4.25 -4.63
N TYR A 189 -14.48 -3.89 -5.90
CA TYR A 189 -15.30 -2.91 -6.63
C TYR A 189 -16.78 -3.31 -6.71
N GLU A 190 -17.05 -4.56 -7.11
CA GLU A 190 -18.40 -5.06 -7.35
C GLU A 190 -19.26 -5.07 -6.09
N SER A 191 -18.68 -5.39 -4.92
CA SER A 191 -19.42 -5.43 -3.66
C SER A 191 -19.41 -4.10 -2.90
N GLU A 192 -18.28 -3.39 -2.90
CA GLU A 192 -18.08 -2.26 -1.99
C GLU A 192 -18.33 -0.90 -2.63
N VAL A 193 -18.14 -0.75 -3.95
CA VAL A 193 -18.17 0.58 -4.58
C VAL A 193 -19.31 0.70 -5.58
N LYS A 194 -19.35 -0.20 -6.57
CA LYS A 194 -20.31 -0.17 -7.68
C LYS A 194 -21.77 -0.02 -7.25
N PRO A 195 -22.28 -0.72 -6.21
CA PRO A 195 -23.69 -0.63 -5.83
C PRO A 195 -24.10 0.77 -5.35
N TYR A 196 -23.14 1.57 -4.90
CA TYR A 196 -23.38 2.84 -4.21
C TYR A 196 -23.10 4.07 -5.07
N ILE A 197 -22.49 3.92 -6.25
CA ILE A 197 -22.13 5.02 -7.15
C ILE A 197 -23.35 5.91 -7.48
N SER A 198 -24.50 5.31 -7.77
CA SER A 198 -25.72 6.05 -8.10
C SER A 198 -26.18 6.98 -6.96
N GLY A 199 -25.96 6.57 -5.71
CA GLY A 199 -26.28 7.35 -4.51
C GLY A 199 -25.47 8.64 -4.37
N PHE A 200 -24.34 8.77 -5.08
CA PHE A 200 -23.53 9.98 -5.08
C PHE A 200 -23.95 11.02 -6.13
N ARG A 201 -24.71 10.63 -7.16
CA ARG A 201 -25.08 11.55 -8.25
C ARG A 201 -25.99 12.70 -7.82
N LYS A 202 -26.54 12.64 -6.60
CA LYS A 202 -27.30 13.74 -6.00
C LYS A 202 -26.43 14.92 -5.52
N TYR A 203 -25.13 14.73 -5.29
CA TYR A 203 -24.26 15.83 -4.83
C TYR A 203 -23.88 16.74 -6.00
N HIS A 204 -23.87 18.06 -5.76
CA HIS A 204 -23.65 19.07 -6.80
C HIS A 204 -22.28 18.96 -7.48
N ASN A 205 -21.26 18.48 -6.78
CA ASN A 205 -19.93 18.26 -7.32
C ASN A 205 -19.42 16.85 -6.97
N PHE A 206 -20.13 15.84 -7.48
CA PHE A 206 -19.66 14.47 -7.48
C PHE A 206 -18.72 14.23 -8.67
N ASN A 207 -17.57 13.61 -8.39
CA ASN A 207 -16.55 13.24 -9.36
C ASN A 207 -16.19 11.77 -9.16
N LEU A 208 -16.25 10.99 -10.24
CA LEU A 208 -15.89 9.57 -10.26
C LEU A 208 -14.70 9.38 -11.18
N PHE A 209 -13.66 8.68 -10.71
CA PHE A 209 -12.51 8.33 -11.52
C PHE A 209 -12.34 6.82 -11.56
N MET A 210 -12.60 6.25 -12.75
CA MET A 210 -12.50 4.83 -13.03
C MET A 210 -11.16 4.54 -13.71
N ALA A 211 -10.18 4.00 -12.97
CA ALA A 211 -8.93 3.60 -13.59
C ALA A 211 -9.07 2.30 -14.39
N GLN A 212 -8.61 2.34 -15.65
CA GLN A 212 -8.61 1.22 -16.58
C GLN A 212 -7.17 0.90 -16.99
N SER A 213 -6.46 0.17 -16.13
CA SER A 213 -5.05 -0.17 -16.33
C SER A 213 -4.77 -1.62 -15.98
N MET A 214 -4.03 -2.31 -16.86
CA MET A 214 -3.49 -3.64 -16.60
C MET A 214 -2.42 -3.65 -15.48
N LEU A 215 -1.93 -2.49 -15.05
CA LEU A 215 -1.03 -2.34 -13.91
C LEU A 215 -1.75 -2.29 -12.56
N ILE A 216 -3.09 -2.30 -12.56
CA ILE A 216 -3.91 -2.45 -11.35
C ILE A 216 -4.37 -3.90 -11.26
N ARG A 217 -3.82 -4.63 -10.30
CA ARG A 217 -4.04 -6.07 -10.14
C ARG A 217 -4.40 -6.49 -8.72
N GLU A 218 -4.21 -5.58 -7.77
CA GLU A 218 -4.58 -5.74 -6.37
C GLU A 218 -5.24 -4.47 -5.84
N HIS A 219 -6.05 -4.61 -4.79
CA HIS A 219 -6.75 -3.52 -4.13
C HIS A 219 -5.83 -2.36 -3.71
N ASN A 220 -4.65 -2.67 -3.14
CA ASN A 220 -3.64 -1.68 -2.74
C ASN A 220 -3.02 -0.90 -3.92
N GLN A 221 -3.16 -1.40 -5.16
CA GLN A 221 -2.57 -0.76 -6.33
C GLN A 221 -3.45 0.35 -6.89
N VAL A 222 -4.77 0.28 -6.69
CA VAL A 222 -5.72 1.28 -7.21
C VAL A 222 -5.33 2.68 -6.74
N THR A 223 -5.10 2.87 -5.44
CA THR A 223 -4.71 4.17 -4.90
C THR A 223 -3.32 4.59 -5.33
N SER A 224 -2.37 3.65 -5.36
CA SER A 224 -1.02 3.95 -5.84
C SER A 224 -1.00 4.39 -7.31
N TYR A 225 -1.95 3.93 -8.12
CA TYR A 225 -2.14 4.36 -9.51
C TYR A 225 -2.70 5.79 -9.56
N HIS A 226 -3.66 6.09 -8.67
CA HIS A 226 -4.31 7.39 -8.58
C HIS A 226 -3.49 8.50 -7.90
N VAL A 227 -2.32 8.21 -7.31
CA VAL A 227 -1.50 9.21 -6.57
C VAL A 227 -1.29 10.52 -7.35
N PRO A 228 -0.90 10.53 -8.64
CA PRO A 228 -0.69 11.79 -9.36
C PRO A 228 -1.95 12.66 -9.41
N LEU A 229 -3.12 12.05 -9.68
CA LEU A 229 -4.40 12.76 -9.71
C LEU A 229 -4.82 13.22 -8.31
N LEU A 230 -4.65 12.37 -7.29
CA LEU A 230 -4.92 12.71 -5.89
C LEU A 230 -4.14 13.94 -5.45
N LEU A 231 -2.84 14.02 -5.79
CA LEU A 231 -2.02 15.19 -5.50
C LEU A 231 -2.57 16.44 -6.21
N GLY A 232 -2.97 16.33 -7.49
CA GLY A 232 -3.61 17.42 -8.21
C GLY A 232 -4.90 17.92 -7.54
N ILE A 233 -5.75 17.00 -7.07
CA ILE A 233 -7.00 17.32 -6.35
C ILE A 233 -6.67 17.99 -5.01
N PHE A 234 -5.78 17.41 -4.21
CA PHE A 234 -5.39 17.96 -2.91
C PHE A 234 -4.80 19.36 -3.05
N TYR A 235 -3.97 19.59 -4.07
CA TYR A 235 -3.31 20.87 -4.27
C TYR A 235 -4.32 21.91 -4.74
N SER A 236 -5.21 21.55 -5.66
CA SER A 236 -6.29 22.45 -6.09
C SER A 236 -7.17 22.86 -4.90
N LEU A 237 -7.67 21.88 -4.14
CA LEU A 237 -8.52 22.14 -2.98
C LEU A 237 -7.80 23.00 -1.94
N SER A 238 -6.51 22.75 -1.71
CA SER A 238 -5.71 23.56 -0.77
C SER A 238 -5.61 25.03 -1.16
N GLN A 239 -5.72 25.34 -2.45
CA GLN A 239 -5.69 26.71 -2.98
C GLN A 239 -7.11 27.31 -3.12
N GLY A 240 -8.14 26.62 -2.65
CA GLY A 240 -9.53 27.03 -2.84
C GLY A 240 -10.05 26.86 -4.27
N ALA A 241 -9.24 26.31 -5.18
CA ALA A 241 -9.70 25.87 -6.48
C ALA A 241 -10.44 24.54 -6.31
N VAL A 242 -11.71 24.50 -6.69
CA VAL A 242 -12.57 23.32 -6.51
C VAL A 242 -12.86 22.72 -7.89
N PRO A 243 -12.11 21.69 -8.32
CA PRO A 243 -12.34 21.09 -9.62
C PRO A 243 -13.71 20.42 -9.76
N ARG A 244 -14.21 20.38 -11.00
CA ARG A 244 -15.41 19.64 -11.41
C ARG A 244 -15.07 18.86 -12.67
N TYR A 245 -14.73 17.59 -12.50
CA TYR A 245 -14.37 16.67 -13.57
C TYR A 245 -15.57 15.83 -14.05
N GLY A 246 -16.53 15.56 -13.17
CA GLY A 246 -17.63 14.64 -13.46
C GLY A 246 -17.18 13.18 -13.38
N GLU A 247 -17.75 12.32 -14.23
CA GLU A 247 -17.36 10.91 -14.32
C GLU A 247 -16.31 10.73 -15.42
N CYS A 248 -15.14 10.19 -15.07
CA CYS A 248 -13.99 10.06 -15.95
C CYS A 248 -13.48 8.61 -15.95
N ASP A 249 -13.37 8.04 -17.16
CA ASP A 249 -12.58 6.83 -17.40
C ASP A 249 -11.13 7.21 -17.64
N LEU A 250 -10.23 6.76 -16.76
CA LEU A 250 -8.80 6.99 -16.88
C LEU A 250 -8.17 5.81 -17.64
N ALA A 251 -8.23 5.88 -18.96
CA ALA A 251 -7.60 4.91 -19.85
C ALA A 251 -6.08 4.96 -19.72
N ALA A 252 -5.47 3.82 -19.43
CA ALA A 252 -4.02 3.64 -19.49
C ALA A 252 -3.59 3.11 -20.86
N ASP A 253 -2.28 3.12 -21.12
CA ASP A 253 -1.73 2.24 -22.14
C ASP A 253 -1.87 0.78 -21.68
N ASN A 254 -2.74 0.05 -22.36
CA ASN A 254 -3.00 -1.37 -22.15
C ASN A 254 -2.37 -2.22 -23.27
N SER A 255 -1.37 -1.68 -23.96
CA SER A 255 -0.59 -2.42 -24.96
C SER A 255 0.12 -3.62 -24.32
N LEU A 256 0.15 -4.73 -25.06
CA LEU A 256 0.96 -5.88 -24.74
C LEU A 256 2.29 -5.77 -25.50
N LEU A 257 3.40 -5.95 -24.80
CA LEU A 257 4.68 -6.03 -25.50
C LEU A 257 4.84 -7.37 -26.20
N PRO A 258 5.30 -7.39 -27.46
CA PRO A 258 5.73 -8.62 -28.08
C PRO A 258 6.93 -9.18 -27.32
N ARG A 259 7.01 -10.51 -27.21
CA ARG A 259 8.16 -11.17 -26.60
C ARG A 259 9.44 -10.79 -27.37
N PRO A 260 10.47 -10.24 -26.70
CA PRO A 260 11.70 -9.87 -27.37
C PRO A 260 12.49 -11.12 -27.77
N LEU A 261 13.24 -11.01 -28.87
CA LEU A 261 14.13 -12.08 -29.34
C LEU A 261 15.25 -12.39 -28.34
N ARG A 262 15.73 -11.37 -27.63
CA ARG A 262 16.78 -11.47 -26.60
C ARG A 262 16.31 -10.78 -25.32
N PRO A 263 15.60 -11.50 -24.43
CA PRO A 263 15.18 -10.96 -23.13
C PRO A 263 16.39 -10.56 -22.28
N ARG A 264 16.26 -9.42 -21.57
CA ARG A 264 17.31 -8.95 -20.65
C ARG A 264 17.06 -9.49 -19.25
N PRO A 265 18.01 -10.21 -18.62
CA PRO A 265 17.83 -10.67 -17.24
C PRO A 265 17.86 -9.49 -16.25
N VAL A 266 17.02 -9.56 -15.23
CA VAL A 266 17.02 -8.67 -14.06
C VAL A 266 17.18 -9.54 -12.82
N ALA A 267 18.21 -9.27 -12.03
CA ALA A 267 18.55 -9.97 -10.81
C ALA A 267 18.93 -8.94 -9.73
N ILE A 268 17.98 -8.58 -8.86
CA ILE A 268 18.16 -7.52 -7.87
C ILE A 268 17.81 -8.04 -6.48
N LEU A 269 18.75 -8.00 -5.55
CA LEU A 269 18.51 -8.28 -4.13
C LEU A 269 17.76 -7.10 -3.48
N LYS A 270 16.65 -7.39 -2.80
CA LYS A 270 15.84 -6.39 -2.09
C LYS A 270 15.90 -6.53 -0.59
N LYS A 271 16.00 -7.76 -0.08
CA LYS A 271 16.16 -8.05 1.34
C LYS A 271 17.12 -9.20 1.51
N VAL A 272 17.91 -9.14 2.58
CA VAL A 272 18.73 -10.26 3.00
C VAL A 272 18.83 -10.27 4.52
N ALA A 273 18.76 -11.47 5.09
CA ALA A 273 19.12 -11.72 6.47
C ALA A 273 19.97 -13.00 6.54
N VAL A 274 20.69 -13.17 7.64
CA VAL A 274 21.44 -14.39 7.94
C VAL A 274 21.21 -14.82 9.38
N LYS A 275 21.23 -16.13 9.63
CA LYS A 275 21.18 -16.72 10.96
C LYS A 275 22.00 -18.01 10.95
N ARG A 276 23.08 -18.11 11.73
CA ARG A 276 24.06 -19.19 11.57
C ARG A 276 24.49 -19.28 10.10
N ALA A 277 24.49 -20.49 9.52
CA ALA A 277 24.77 -20.77 8.12
C ALA A 277 23.53 -20.70 7.20
N LEU A 278 22.40 -20.14 7.67
CA LEU A 278 21.21 -19.93 6.85
C LEU A 278 21.23 -18.53 6.22
N LEU A 279 21.05 -18.47 4.90
CA LEU A 279 20.87 -17.25 4.13
C LEU A 279 19.39 -17.07 3.77
N PHE A 280 18.85 -15.86 3.94
CA PHE A 280 17.45 -15.53 3.63
C PHE A 280 17.41 -14.41 2.58
N PRO A 281 17.71 -14.69 1.29
CA PRO A 281 17.71 -13.67 0.27
C PRO A 281 16.32 -13.56 -0.38
N GLU A 282 15.88 -12.33 -0.62
CA GLU A 282 14.66 -12.03 -1.36
C GLU A 282 14.90 -10.90 -2.35
N GLY A 283 14.27 -10.99 -3.52
CA GLY A 283 14.44 -9.97 -4.54
C GLY A 283 13.75 -10.29 -5.85
N ILE A 284 14.18 -9.60 -6.90
CA ILE A 284 13.59 -9.66 -8.23
C ILE A 284 14.47 -10.52 -9.13
N ALA A 285 13.87 -11.52 -9.78
CA ALA A 285 14.46 -12.35 -10.81
C ALA A 285 13.47 -12.50 -11.97
N VAL A 286 13.73 -11.84 -13.10
CA VAL A 286 12.91 -11.96 -14.31
C VAL A 286 13.76 -11.91 -15.57
N LEU A 287 13.18 -12.36 -16.68
CA LEU A 287 13.65 -12.04 -18.03
C LEU A 287 12.73 -10.95 -18.60
N LYS A 288 13.21 -9.70 -18.71
CA LYS A 288 12.41 -8.59 -19.24
C LYS A 288 11.86 -8.92 -20.63
N GLY A 289 10.55 -8.75 -20.78
CA GLY A 289 9.77 -9.06 -21.98
C GLY A 289 9.18 -10.47 -22.01
N VAL A 290 9.50 -11.33 -21.03
CA VAL A 290 8.93 -12.68 -20.91
C VAL A 290 8.03 -12.74 -19.70
N SER A 291 6.76 -13.06 -19.91
CA SER A 291 5.77 -13.19 -18.85
C SER A 291 6.13 -14.33 -17.90
N CYS A 292 6.02 -14.09 -16.59
CA CYS A 292 6.03 -15.10 -15.54
C CYS A 292 4.77 -14.95 -14.67
N ALA A 293 3.62 -15.13 -15.32
CA ALA A 293 2.31 -15.03 -14.71
C ALA A 293 2.05 -16.19 -13.73
N GLU A 294 2.48 -17.39 -14.11
CA GLU A 294 2.24 -18.63 -13.39
C GLU A 294 3.51 -19.17 -12.73
N TYR A 295 3.36 -19.93 -11.64
CA TYR A 295 4.51 -20.49 -10.93
C TYR A 295 5.31 -21.47 -11.82
N GLN A 296 4.69 -22.11 -12.80
CA GLN A 296 5.42 -22.98 -13.72
C GLN A 296 6.24 -22.22 -14.77
N ASP A 297 5.97 -20.93 -14.98
CA ASP A 297 6.59 -20.16 -16.06
C ASP A 297 8.07 -19.87 -15.79
N ILE A 298 8.46 -19.77 -14.51
CA ILE A 298 9.79 -19.31 -14.09
C ILE A 298 10.44 -20.22 -13.06
N GLN A 299 11.74 -20.46 -13.25
CA GLN A 299 12.62 -21.14 -12.30
C GLN A 299 13.84 -20.25 -12.05
N VAL A 300 14.25 -20.16 -10.79
CA VAL A 300 15.39 -19.36 -10.35
C VAL A 300 16.33 -20.24 -9.53
N ASP A 301 17.58 -20.30 -9.97
CA ASP A 301 18.67 -20.99 -9.29
C ASP A 301 19.72 -19.96 -8.86
N MET A 302 20.13 -19.98 -7.59
CA MET A 302 21.20 -19.14 -7.06
C MET A 302 22.53 -19.85 -7.20
N ILE A 303 23.51 -19.17 -7.78
CA ILE A 303 24.84 -19.70 -8.05
C ILE A 303 25.84 -18.99 -7.13
N PHE A 304 26.59 -19.77 -6.36
CA PHE A 304 27.70 -19.30 -5.54
C PHE A 304 28.98 -19.59 -6.29
N LYS A 305 29.64 -18.54 -6.78
CA LYS A 305 30.82 -18.66 -7.63
C LYS A 305 32.07 -18.14 -6.94
N THR A 306 33.11 -18.95 -6.95
CA THR A 306 34.48 -18.58 -6.56
C THR A 306 35.46 -19.20 -7.56
N ASP A 307 36.77 -19.03 -7.37
CA ASP A 307 37.77 -19.56 -8.28
C ASP A 307 37.70 -21.10 -8.35
N GLY A 308 37.19 -21.62 -9.47
CA GLY A 308 37.11 -23.06 -9.75
C GLY A 308 35.96 -23.82 -9.10
N VAL A 309 35.08 -23.17 -8.32
CA VAL A 309 33.91 -23.80 -7.70
C VAL A 309 32.64 -23.00 -8.01
N GLU A 310 31.62 -23.70 -8.51
CA GLU A 310 30.26 -23.20 -8.67
C GLU A 310 29.28 -24.13 -7.96
N GLU A 311 28.59 -23.63 -6.95
CA GLU A 311 27.55 -24.35 -6.22
C GLU A 311 26.17 -23.76 -6.53
N VAL A 312 25.18 -24.62 -6.70
CA VAL A 312 23.84 -24.23 -7.19
C VAL A 312 22.77 -24.58 -6.18
N PHE A 313 21.93 -23.60 -5.87
CA PHE A 313 20.82 -23.76 -4.94
C PHE A 313 19.51 -23.29 -5.57
N ARG A 314 18.51 -24.17 -5.61
CA ARG A 314 17.16 -23.84 -6.08
C ARG A 314 16.49 -22.87 -5.11
N LEU A 315 16.03 -21.74 -5.64
CA LEU A 315 15.18 -20.80 -4.90
C LEU A 315 13.69 -21.11 -5.10
N ALA A 316 12.90 -20.76 -4.09
CA ALA A 316 11.47 -20.62 -4.22
C ALA A 316 11.13 -19.25 -4.80
N LYS A 317 9.83 -19.03 -5.01
CA LYS A 317 9.31 -17.78 -5.58
C LYS A 317 7.96 -17.44 -4.95
N ALA A 318 7.68 -16.16 -4.85
CA ALA A 318 6.44 -15.64 -4.28
C ALA A 318 5.71 -14.76 -5.28
N HIS A 319 4.40 -14.63 -5.07
CA HIS A 319 3.56 -13.73 -5.84
C HIS A 319 3.77 -12.27 -5.39
N ARG A 320 4.10 -11.40 -6.34
CA ARG A 320 4.23 -9.94 -6.16
C ARG A 320 3.72 -9.22 -7.41
N SER A 321 2.43 -8.94 -7.47
CA SER A 321 1.83 -8.31 -8.66
C SER A 321 2.37 -6.91 -8.97
N ILE A 322 2.89 -6.20 -7.96
CA ILE A 322 3.52 -4.88 -8.10
C ILE A 322 4.74 -4.89 -9.04
N LEU A 323 5.37 -6.05 -9.26
CA LEU A 323 6.53 -6.19 -10.15
C LEU A 323 6.19 -5.80 -11.58
N SER A 324 4.97 -6.10 -12.05
CA SER A 324 4.49 -5.73 -13.38
C SER A 324 4.55 -4.20 -13.59
N ARG A 325 4.27 -3.42 -12.54
CA ARG A 325 4.38 -1.96 -12.57
C ARG A 325 5.81 -1.47 -12.40
N GLN A 326 6.59 -2.06 -11.48
CA GLN A 326 7.97 -1.63 -11.22
C GLN A 326 8.90 -1.87 -12.43
N LEU A 327 8.60 -2.89 -13.22
CA LEU A 327 9.39 -3.29 -14.37
C LEU A 327 8.78 -2.88 -15.71
N TYR A 328 7.66 -2.13 -15.68
CA TYR A 328 6.98 -1.62 -16.86
C TYR A 328 7.96 -0.85 -17.76
N ASP A 329 7.87 -1.11 -19.05
CA ASP A 329 8.83 -0.66 -20.06
C ASP A 329 8.08 -0.65 -21.40
N ASP A 330 7.46 0.47 -21.77
CA ASP A 330 6.69 0.67 -23.03
C ASP A 330 5.51 -0.27 -23.33
N GLY A 331 5.15 -1.16 -22.40
CA GLY A 331 3.95 -1.98 -22.49
C GLY A 331 3.91 -3.06 -21.42
N PHE A 332 2.76 -3.73 -21.31
CA PHE A 332 2.50 -4.66 -20.22
C PHE A 332 3.17 -6.01 -20.44
N VAL A 333 3.83 -6.47 -19.39
CA VAL A 333 4.28 -7.84 -19.21
C VAL A 333 4.01 -8.23 -17.76
N ASN A 334 3.43 -9.42 -17.56
CA ASN A 334 3.10 -9.93 -16.24
C ASN A 334 4.34 -10.55 -15.58
N TYR A 335 4.83 -9.94 -14.50
CA TYR A 335 6.01 -10.40 -13.75
C TYR A 335 5.67 -10.95 -12.35
N ASP A 336 4.43 -11.36 -12.15
CA ASP A 336 3.90 -11.65 -10.82
C ASP A 336 4.65 -12.71 -10.03
N LYS A 337 5.31 -13.66 -10.69
CA LYS A 337 6.10 -14.73 -10.03
C LYS A 337 7.60 -14.46 -10.09
N GLY A 338 8.00 -13.24 -10.42
CA GLY A 338 9.39 -12.79 -10.50
C GLY A 338 10.05 -12.46 -9.16
N TRP A 339 9.40 -12.70 -8.03
CA TRP A 339 10.02 -12.51 -6.72
C TRP A 339 10.65 -13.81 -6.24
N PHE A 340 11.98 -13.85 -6.10
CA PHE A 340 12.66 -15.01 -5.53
C PHE A 340 12.71 -14.93 -3.99
N CYS A 341 12.67 -16.08 -3.34
CA CYS A 341 12.83 -16.23 -1.89
C CYS A 341 13.28 -17.67 -1.54
N THR A 342 13.49 -17.98 -0.26
CA THR A 342 13.75 -19.36 0.18
C THR A 342 12.44 -20.14 0.34
N ALA A 343 12.49 -21.46 0.16
CA ALA A 343 11.33 -22.32 0.39
C ALA A 343 10.77 -22.09 1.79
N ARG A 344 9.45 -21.82 1.87
CA ARG A 344 8.72 -21.53 3.11
C ARG A 344 9.33 -20.43 3.99
N TYR A 345 10.20 -19.58 3.46
CA TYR A 345 10.99 -18.60 4.21
C TYR A 345 11.87 -19.21 5.33
N GLU A 346 12.28 -20.48 5.19
CA GLU A 346 13.05 -21.21 6.21
C GLU A 346 14.57 -20.99 6.12
N GLY A 347 15.04 -20.23 5.13
CA GLY A 347 16.47 -20.01 4.89
C GLY A 347 17.10 -21.08 4.00
N LEU A 348 18.19 -20.70 3.34
CA LEU A 348 19.01 -21.58 2.51
C LEU A 348 20.24 -21.99 3.31
N SER A 349 20.39 -23.29 3.56
CA SER A 349 21.57 -23.80 4.29
C SER A 349 22.81 -23.78 3.41
N LEU A 350 23.85 -23.11 3.91
CA LEU A 350 25.17 -23.03 3.30
C LEU A 350 26.22 -23.84 4.08
N GLU A 351 25.80 -24.77 4.94
CA GLU A 351 26.72 -25.58 5.76
C GLU A 351 27.67 -26.44 4.91
N ALA A 352 27.18 -26.94 3.78
CA ALA A 352 27.97 -27.74 2.84
C ALA A 352 28.95 -26.91 2.01
N LEU A 353 28.81 -25.57 2.01
CA LEU A 353 29.66 -24.67 1.25
C LEU A 353 31.03 -24.55 1.95
N PRO A 354 32.16 -24.75 1.24
CA PRO A 354 33.49 -24.51 1.80
C PRO A 354 33.66 -23.09 2.35
N ALA A 355 34.62 -22.91 3.25
CA ALA A 355 34.99 -21.56 3.69
C ALA A 355 35.57 -20.76 2.53
N GLY A 356 35.13 -19.53 2.36
CA GLY A 356 35.53 -18.69 1.24
C GLY A 356 34.53 -17.58 0.94
N THR A 357 34.88 -16.75 -0.03
CA THR A 357 34.02 -15.68 -0.54
C THR A 357 33.51 -16.05 -1.92
N TYR A 358 32.19 -15.91 -2.08
CA TYR A 358 31.47 -16.30 -3.28
C TYR A 358 30.71 -15.10 -3.82
N GLN A 359 30.86 -14.82 -5.12
CA GLN A 359 29.97 -13.91 -5.81
C GLN A 359 28.67 -14.62 -6.14
N LEU A 360 27.53 -13.95 -5.95
CA LEU A 360 26.22 -14.51 -6.23
C LEU A 360 25.77 -14.18 -7.66
N PHE A 361 25.25 -15.18 -8.36
CA PHE A 361 24.55 -15.03 -9.63
C PHE A 361 23.18 -15.69 -9.54
N LEU A 362 22.26 -15.29 -10.42
CA LEU A 362 21.01 -15.98 -10.64
C LEU A 362 20.97 -16.54 -12.06
N ASP A 363 20.64 -17.82 -12.15
CA ASP A 363 20.19 -18.48 -13.37
C ASP A 363 18.67 -18.40 -13.43
N ILE A 364 18.16 -17.70 -14.43
CA ILE A 364 16.75 -17.42 -14.59
C ILE A 364 16.26 -18.12 -15.85
N THR A 365 15.47 -19.18 -15.67
CA THR A 365 14.75 -19.85 -16.75
C THR A 365 13.31 -19.38 -16.77
N CYS A 366 12.85 -18.77 -17.86
CA CYS A 366 11.46 -18.34 -18.02
C CYS A 366 10.94 -18.73 -19.41
N GLN A 367 9.85 -19.50 -19.46
CA GLN A 367 9.20 -19.97 -20.70
C GLN A 367 10.19 -20.44 -21.79
N GLN A 368 11.11 -21.35 -21.44
CA GLN A 368 12.17 -21.91 -22.31
C GLN A 368 13.31 -20.96 -22.68
N THR A 369 13.31 -19.71 -22.23
CA THR A 369 14.49 -18.84 -22.31
C THR A 369 15.27 -18.91 -21.01
N TRP A 370 16.59 -18.94 -21.10
CA TRP A 370 17.49 -18.93 -19.95
C TRP A 370 18.47 -17.77 -20.07
N ALA A 371 18.80 -17.14 -18.95
CA ALA A 371 19.93 -16.24 -18.85
C ALA A 371 20.52 -16.23 -17.42
N ARG A 372 21.84 -16.06 -17.33
CA ARG A 372 22.58 -15.83 -16.09
C ARG A 372 22.83 -14.34 -15.89
N LYS A 373 22.68 -13.83 -14.66
CA LYS A 373 23.08 -12.47 -14.31
C LYS A 373 23.65 -12.42 -12.89
N ALA A 374 24.66 -11.59 -12.65
CA ALA A 374 25.15 -11.31 -11.30
C ALA A 374 24.03 -10.72 -10.44
N LEU A 375 23.93 -11.16 -9.19
CA LEU A 375 22.97 -10.59 -8.26
C LEU A 375 23.44 -9.21 -7.85
N GLU A 376 22.63 -8.19 -8.12
CA GLU A 376 22.98 -6.79 -7.86
C GLU A 376 22.16 -6.21 -6.69
N THR A 377 22.67 -5.19 -6.02
CA THR A 377 21.90 -4.36 -5.08
C THR A 377 21.39 -3.08 -5.74
N GLU A 378 20.52 -2.35 -5.05
CA GLU A 378 20.27 -0.95 -5.44
C GLU A 378 21.52 -0.09 -5.23
N PRO A 379 21.72 0.99 -6.00
CA PRO A 379 22.90 1.86 -5.89
C PRO A 379 23.13 2.41 -4.46
N SER A 380 22.05 2.67 -3.72
CA SER A 380 22.09 3.13 -2.32
C SER A 380 22.70 2.12 -1.34
N GLN A 381 22.78 0.85 -1.74
CA GLN A 381 23.31 -0.26 -0.95
C GLN A 381 24.60 -0.83 -1.55
N ALA A 382 25.24 -0.17 -2.51
CA ALA A 382 26.52 -0.60 -3.06
C ALA A 382 27.66 -0.36 -2.05
N ASN A 383 28.66 -1.24 -2.02
CA ASN A 383 29.83 -1.14 -1.14
C ASN A 383 29.48 -1.14 0.36
N THR A 384 28.50 -1.96 0.77
CA THR A 384 28.06 -2.04 2.17
C THR A 384 27.95 -3.49 2.64
N VAL A 385 28.12 -3.70 3.95
CA VAL A 385 27.75 -4.96 4.59
C VAL A 385 26.22 -4.98 4.72
N LEU A 386 25.59 -6.01 4.18
CA LEU A 386 24.14 -6.14 4.08
C LEU A 386 23.55 -6.95 5.24
N ALA A 387 24.22 -8.02 5.66
CA ALA A 387 23.81 -8.85 6.79
C ALA A 387 24.99 -9.67 7.34
N VAL A 388 25.03 -9.92 8.65
CA VAL A 388 26.13 -10.66 9.31
C VAL A 388 25.60 -11.63 10.35
N SER A 389 26.20 -12.81 10.41
CA SER A 389 26.09 -13.79 11.47
C SER A 389 27.50 -14.29 11.88
N GLU A 390 27.53 -15.18 12.85
CA GLU A 390 28.72 -15.93 13.26
C GLU A 390 29.34 -16.76 12.13
N ALA A 391 28.54 -17.24 11.16
CA ALA A 391 29.01 -18.12 10.09
C ALA A 391 29.02 -17.46 8.70
N LEU A 392 28.24 -16.40 8.50
CA LEU A 392 28.06 -15.76 7.20
C LEU A 392 28.25 -14.25 7.28
N GLU A 393 28.77 -13.67 6.21
CA GLU A 393 28.74 -12.23 5.95
C GLU A 393 28.27 -12.01 4.52
N VAL A 394 27.22 -11.21 4.35
CA VAL A 394 26.70 -10.80 3.05
C VAL A 394 27.05 -9.34 2.86
N PHE A 395 27.71 -9.02 1.76
CA PHE A 395 28.11 -7.66 1.44
C PHE A 395 27.94 -7.40 -0.06
N SER A 396 27.93 -6.12 -0.42
CA SER A 396 27.99 -5.70 -1.81
C SER A 396 29.32 -5.04 -2.12
N HIS A 397 29.82 -5.24 -3.34
CA HIS A 397 30.99 -4.54 -3.86
C HIS A 397 30.77 -4.21 -5.34
N GLU A 398 30.93 -2.94 -5.71
CA GLU A 398 30.61 -2.43 -7.05
C GLU A 398 29.18 -2.79 -7.51
N GLY A 399 28.25 -2.84 -6.55
CA GLY A 399 26.85 -3.22 -6.78
C GLY A 399 26.59 -4.73 -6.85
N ASN A 400 27.60 -5.58 -6.99
CA ASN A 400 27.45 -7.04 -6.98
C ASN A 400 27.35 -7.59 -5.55
N VAL A 401 26.58 -8.65 -5.35
CA VAL A 401 26.40 -9.30 -4.04
C VAL A 401 27.39 -10.44 -3.85
N PHE A 402 28.01 -10.48 -2.68
CA PHE A 402 28.93 -11.51 -2.24
C PHE A 402 28.48 -12.11 -0.90
N VAL A 403 28.84 -13.37 -0.68
CA VAL A 403 28.70 -14.06 0.60
C VAL A 403 30.04 -14.65 0.99
N THR A 404 30.51 -14.32 2.18
CA THR A 404 31.63 -14.99 2.83
C THR A 404 31.11 -16.02 3.82
N ARG A 405 31.42 -17.30 3.57
CA ARG A 405 31.27 -18.36 4.56
C ARG A 405 32.54 -18.40 5.40
N LYS A 406 32.41 -18.07 6.68
CA LYS A 406 33.51 -18.06 7.64
C LYS A 406 33.90 -19.51 7.93
N ALA A 407 35.20 -19.82 7.93
CA ALA A 407 35.65 -21.06 8.55
C ALA A 407 35.20 -21.00 10.02
N ASN A 408 34.57 -22.06 10.52
CA ASN A 408 34.07 -22.12 11.91
C ASN A 408 35.08 -21.46 12.87
N LEU A 409 34.60 -20.58 13.75
CA LEU A 409 35.31 -20.30 14.99
C LEU A 409 35.48 -21.61 15.78
#